data_AF-A0A4V2AW61-F1
#
_entry.id   AF-A0A4V2AW61-F1
#
_cell.length_a   1.000
_cell.length_b   1.000
_cell.length_c   1.000
_cell.angle_alpha   90.00
_cell.angle_beta   90.00
_cell.angle_gamma   90.00
#
_symmetry.space_group_name_H-M   'P 1'
#
loop_
_entity.id
_entity.type
_entity.pdbx_description
1 polymer ?
#
loop_
_entity_poly.entity_id
_entity_poly.type
_entity_poly.pdbx_seq_one_letter_code
_entity_poly.pdbx_strand_id
1 'polypeptide(L)'
;MSCGVAKAVRMDDDARRLETWLNQGHHGSMKYMENHFDLRIDPTLLVPGARSVVTLLLNYFPSQQQQPDAPRIAKYAWGTDYHYVIREKLNGLLEFIREKIGNVDGRGFVDSAPVLE
;
A
#
# COMPACT_ATOMS: atom_id res chain seq x y z
N MET A 1 -13.65 1.06 9.35
CA MET A 1 -12.98 0.60 8.11
C MET A 1 -13.39 1.55 7.01
N SER A 2 -12.47 1.99 6.17
CA SER A 2 -12.76 2.91 5.07
C SER A 2 -12.21 2.34 3.77
N CYS A 3 -12.84 2.68 2.65
CA CYS A 3 -12.38 2.30 1.32
C CYS A 3 -12.55 3.46 0.33
N GLY A 4 -11.69 3.52 -0.66
CA GLY A 4 -11.77 4.47 -1.77
C GLY A 4 -11.50 3.76 -3.09
N VAL A 5 -12.06 4.29 -4.18
CA VAL A 5 -11.83 3.77 -5.53
C VAL A 5 -11.40 4.92 -6.42
N ALA A 6 -10.28 4.73 -7.12
CA ALA A 6 -9.75 5.67 -8.09
C ALA A 6 -9.51 4.98 -9.44
N LYS A 7 -9.40 5.78 -10.51
CA LYS A 7 -9.00 5.26 -11.81
C LYS A 7 -7.52 4.88 -11.78
N ALA A 8 -7.15 3.75 -12.38
CA ALA A 8 -5.76 3.39 -12.55
C ALA A 8 -5.18 4.21 -13.71
N VAL A 9 -4.43 5.26 -13.37
CA VAL A 9 -3.75 6.16 -14.32
C VAL A 9 -2.43 6.62 -13.72
N ARG A 10 -1.52 7.07 -14.58
CA ARG A 10 -0.31 7.78 -14.15
C ARG A 10 -0.65 9.02 -13.32
N MET A 11 0.08 9.20 -12.22
CA MET A 11 -0.11 10.25 -11.23
C MET A 11 0.95 11.34 -11.41
N ASP A 12 0.75 12.25 -12.38
CA ASP A 12 1.78 13.24 -12.76
C ASP A 12 2.12 14.26 -11.66
N ASP A 13 1.13 14.66 -10.85
CA ASP A 13 1.37 15.57 -9.71
C ASP A 13 2.23 14.89 -8.64
N ASP A 14 1.92 13.63 -8.32
CA ASP A 14 2.66 12.85 -7.34
C ASP A 14 4.06 12.46 -7.85
N ALA A 15 4.19 12.22 -9.16
CA ALA A 15 5.49 12.02 -9.80
C ALA A 15 6.41 13.22 -9.61
N ARG A 16 5.93 14.43 -9.88
CA ARG A 16 6.72 15.67 -9.68
C ARG A 16 7.10 15.88 -8.22
N ARG A 17 6.19 15.56 -7.28
CA ARG A 17 6.47 15.63 -5.84
C ARG A 17 7.53 14.63 -5.43
N LEU A 18 7.40 13.38 -5.87
CA LEU A 18 8.37 12.31 -5.57
C LEU A 18 9.75 12.64 -6.15
N GLU A 19 9.82 13.08 -7.40
CA GLU A 19 11.08 13.50 -8.04
C GLU A 19 11.74 14.65 -7.26
N THR A 20 10.97 15.68 -6.89
CA THR A 20 11.48 16.79 -6.08
C THR A 20 12.02 16.30 -4.73
N TRP A 21 11.27 15.43 -4.05
CA TRP A 21 11.64 14.88 -2.75
C TRP A 21 12.90 14.00 -2.83
N LEU A 22 13.05 13.20 -3.89
CA LEU A 22 14.24 12.39 -4.15
C LEU A 22 15.46 13.28 -4.42
N ASN A 23 15.33 14.30 -5.27
CA ASN A 23 16.41 15.24 -5.61
C ASN A 23 16.89 16.06 -4.40
N GLN A 24 16.03 16.25 -3.40
CA GLN A 24 16.38 16.89 -2.13
C GLN A 24 17.05 15.95 -1.12
N GLY A 25 17.22 14.66 -1.46
CA GLY A 25 17.86 13.67 -0.59
C GLY A 25 17.01 13.30 0.63
N HIS A 26 15.70 13.57 0.62
CA HIS A 26 14.83 13.33 1.76
C HIS A 26 14.59 11.83 2.05
N HIS A 27 14.99 10.93 1.15
CA HIS A 27 14.96 9.49 1.37
C HIS A 27 16.07 8.99 2.30
N GLY A 28 17.04 9.82 2.66
CA GLY A 28 18.14 9.44 3.56
C GLY A 28 18.91 8.23 3.03
N SER A 29 18.90 7.13 3.77
CA SER A 29 19.56 5.88 3.35
C SER A 29 18.66 4.91 2.57
N MET A 30 17.39 5.26 2.34
CA MET A 30 16.41 4.40 1.67
C MET A 30 16.60 4.39 0.14
N LYS A 31 17.74 3.89 -0.33
CA LYS A 31 18.10 3.86 -1.78
C LYS A 31 17.05 3.16 -2.66
N TYR A 32 16.27 2.23 -2.10
CA TYR A 32 15.19 1.58 -2.84
C TYR A 32 14.06 2.54 -3.28
N MET A 33 13.98 3.73 -2.69
CA MET A 33 13.03 4.77 -3.10
C MET A 33 13.35 5.37 -4.46
N GLU A 34 14.61 5.33 -4.89
CA GLU A 34 15.05 5.75 -6.22
C GLU A 34 14.73 4.71 -7.29
N ASN A 35 14.60 3.44 -6.88
CA ASN A 35 14.32 2.33 -7.79
C ASN A 35 12.86 2.34 -8.24
N HIS A 36 12.63 1.83 -9.46
CA HIS A 36 11.30 1.57 -10.01
C HIS A 36 10.35 2.78 -10.00
N PHE A 37 10.88 3.98 -10.22
CA PHE A 37 10.12 5.23 -10.18
C PHE A 37 8.81 5.15 -10.99
N ASP A 38 8.88 4.69 -12.24
CA ASP A 38 7.70 4.58 -13.11
C ASP A 38 6.61 3.64 -12.54
N LEU A 39 7.01 2.56 -11.86
CA LEU A 39 6.04 1.64 -11.24
C LEU A 39 5.31 2.27 -10.05
N ARG A 40 5.97 3.21 -9.34
CA ARG A 40 5.38 3.92 -8.19
C ARG A 40 4.28 4.87 -8.62
N ILE A 41 4.48 5.53 -9.76
CA ILE A 41 3.61 6.61 -10.21
C ILE A 41 2.58 6.17 -11.25
N ASP A 42 2.69 4.95 -11.78
CA ASP A 42 1.74 4.40 -12.75
C ASP A 42 1.33 2.97 -12.37
N PRO A 43 0.16 2.79 -11.71
CA PRO A 43 -0.32 1.47 -11.31
C PRO A 43 -0.64 0.55 -12.49
N THR A 44 -0.82 1.11 -13.71
CA THR A 44 -1.09 0.30 -14.91
C THR A 44 0.15 -0.50 -15.36
N LEU A 45 1.34 -0.09 -14.93
CA LEU A 45 2.59 -0.82 -15.18
C LEU A 45 2.79 -1.99 -14.20
N LEU A 46 2.18 -1.92 -13.01
CA LEU A 46 2.24 -3.00 -12.01
C LEU A 46 1.27 -4.15 -12.35
N VAL A 47 0.10 -3.80 -12.86
CA VAL A 47 -0.95 -4.74 -13.27
C VAL A 47 -1.44 -4.31 -14.66
N PRO A 48 -0.89 -4.90 -15.74
CA PRO A 48 -1.29 -4.56 -17.10
C PRO A 48 -2.81 -4.67 -17.29
N GLY A 49 -3.41 -3.61 -17.83
CA GLY A 49 -4.86 -3.55 -18.07
C GLY A 49 -5.71 -3.17 -16.85
N ALA A 50 -5.10 -2.82 -15.71
CA ALA A 50 -5.83 -2.31 -14.56
C ALA A 50 -6.65 -1.06 -14.93
N ARG A 51 -7.90 -1.01 -14.47
CA ARG A 51 -8.84 0.10 -14.71
C ARG A 51 -9.10 0.94 -13.46
N SER A 52 -8.99 0.32 -12.30
CA SER A 52 -9.22 0.96 -11.01
C SER A 52 -8.22 0.48 -9.97
N VAL A 53 -8.00 1.33 -8.97
CA VAL A 53 -7.30 1.01 -7.72
C VAL A 53 -8.32 1.11 -6.60
N VAL A 54 -8.37 0.08 -5.74
CA VAL A 54 -9.22 0.05 -4.55
C VAL A 54 -8.31 0.16 -3.33
N THR A 55 -8.39 1.29 -2.62
CA THR A 55 -7.59 1.56 -1.42
C THR A 55 -8.41 1.25 -0.18
N LEU A 56 -7.79 0.60 0.80
CA LEU A 56 -8.45 0.16 2.04
C LEU A 56 -7.69 0.68 3.25
N LEU A 57 -8.43 1.14 4.26
CA LEU A 57 -7.88 1.55 5.54
C LEU A 57 -8.36 0.62 6.65
N LEU A 58 -7.40 0.02 7.34
CA LEU A 58 -7.63 -0.82 8.50
C LEU A 58 -7.06 -0.15 9.75
N ASN A 59 -7.91 -0.01 10.77
CA ASN A 59 -7.47 0.51 12.06
C ASN A 59 -6.67 -0.58 12.79
N TYR A 60 -5.44 -0.26 13.20
CA TYR A 60 -4.55 -1.14 13.95
C TYR A 60 -4.33 -0.68 15.39
N PHE A 61 -5.08 0.32 15.88
CA PHE A 61 -4.89 0.86 17.22
C PHE A 61 -5.09 -0.25 18.27
N PRO A 62 -4.07 -0.55 19.10
CA PRO A 62 -4.14 -1.66 20.03
C PRO A 62 -5.07 -1.31 21.20
N SER A 63 -5.83 -2.31 21.65
CA SER A 63 -6.63 -2.20 22.89
C SER A 63 -5.75 -2.26 24.14
N GLN A 64 -4.61 -2.93 24.05
CA GLN A 64 -3.63 -3.06 25.14
C GLN A 64 -2.71 -1.83 25.18
N GLN A 65 -2.20 -1.52 26.37
CA GLN A 65 -1.18 -0.49 26.56
C GLN A 65 0.13 -1.15 26.96
N GLN A 66 1.26 -0.56 26.55
CA GLN A 66 2.57 -1.01 27.04
C GLN A 66 2.72 -0.61 28.50
N GLN A 67 3.48 -1.41 29.24
CA GLN A 67 3.87 -1.04 30.59
C GLN A 67 4.66 0.27 30.57
N PRO A 68 4.42 1.23 31.48
CA PRO A 68 5.04 2.55 31.44
C PRO A 68 6.58 2.54 31.50
N ASP A 69 7.14 1.51 32.13
CA ASP A 69 8.56 1.29 32.34
C ASP A 69 9.24 0.45 31.25
N ALA A 70 8.48 -0.08 30.29
CA ALA A 70 9.01 -0.86 29.17
C ALA A 70 9.47 0.03 28.00
N PRO A 71 10.45 -0.42 27.19
CA PRO A 71 10.78 0.22 25.93
C PRO A 71 9.56 0.31 25.00
N ARG A 72 9.41 1.48 24.35
CA ARG A 72 8.28 1.71 23.43
C ARG A 72 8.50 1.05 22.08
N ILE A 73 7.48 0.35 21.60
CA ILE A 73 7.45 -0.27 20.28
C ILE A 73 6.36 0.42 19.46
N ALA A 74 6.65 0.76 18.21
CA ALA A 74 5.66 1.35 17.32
C ALA A 74 4.43 0.44 17.18
N LYS A 75 3.23 1.03 17.27
CA LYS A 75 1.96 0.27 17.33
C LYS A 75 1.71 -0.62 16.11
N TYR A 76 2.22 -0.25 14.93
CA TYR A 76 2.08 -1.06 13.72
C TYR A 76 2.88 -2.37 13.78
N ALA A 77 3.87 -2.46 14.67
CA ALA A 77 4.73 -3.64 14.86
C ALA A 77 4.23 -4.56 15.98
N TRP A 78 3.01 -4.35 16.48
CA TRP A 78 2.44 -5.18 17.54
C TRP A 78 1.70 -6.38 16.97
N GLY A 79 1.84 -7.54 17.61
CA GLY A 79 1.15 -8.76 17.22
C GLY A 79 1.71 -9.39 15.94
N THR A 80 0.83 -9.95 15.13
CA THR A 80 1.20 -10.57 13.85
C THR A 80 1.60 -9.51 12.85
N ASP A 81 2.68 -9.76 12.09
CA ASP A 81 3.12 -8.89 11.01
C ASP A 81 1.95 -8.59 10.05
N TYR A 82 1.68 -7.28 9.91
CA TYR A 82 0.52 -6.75 9.20
C TYR A 82 0.51 -7.15 7.72
N HIS A 83 1.69 -7.43 7.13
CA HIS A 83 1.78 -7.90 5.75
C HIS A 83 0.97 -9.18 5.53
N TYR A 84 1.03 -10.14 6.45
CA TYR A 84 0.27 -11.39 6.35
C TYR A 84 -1.23 -11.13 6.49
N VAL A 85 -1.60 -10.36 7.52
CA VAL A 85 -2.99 -10.05 7.84
C VAL A 85 -3.68 -9.30 6.71
N ILE A 86 -3.02 -8.27 6.15
CA ILE A 86 -3.57 -7.47 5.05
C ILE A 86 -3.61 -8.30 3.76
N ARG A 87 -2.55 -9.05 3.43
CA ARG A 87 -2.52 -9.87 2.21
C ARG A 87 -3.63 -10.92 2.18
N GLU A 88 -3.89 -11.59 3.30
CA GLU A 88 -4.99 -12.55 3.43
C GLU A 88 -6.35 -11.86 3.17
N LYS A 89 -6.58 -10.70 3.77
CA LYS A 89 -7.81 -9.92 3.59
C LYS A 89 -8.00 -9.42 2.15
N LEU A 90 -6.93 -8.97 1.50
CA LEU A 90 -6.97 -8.53 0.10
C LEU A 90 -7.30 -9.69 -0.84
N ASN A 91 -6.73 -10.87 -0.61
CA ASN A 91 -7.06 -12.07 -1.38
C ASN A 91 -8.53 -12.48 -1.19
N GLY A 92 -9.03 -12.45 0.06
CA GLY A 92 -10.44 -12.71 0.34
C GLY A 92 -11.38 -11.70 -0.31
N LEU A 93 -10.99 -10.42 -0.38
CA LEU A 93 -11.76 -9.39 -1.08
C LEU A 93 -11.79 -9.65 -2.60
N LEU A 94 -10.66 -9.99 -3.21
CA LEU A 94 -10.61 -10.30 -4.64
C LEU A 94 -11.50 -11.50 -4.98
N GLU A 95 -11.48 -12.54 -4.15
CA GLU A 95 -12.34 -13.70 -4.32
C GLU A 95 -13.82 -13.34 -4.16
N PHE A 96 -14.17 -12.56 -3.13
CA PHE A 96 -15.52 -12.04 -2.95
C PHE A 96 -16.01 -11.24 -4.16
N ILE A 97 -15.16 -10.41 -4.77
CA ILE A 97 -15.52 -9.67 -5.98
C ILE A 97 -15.79 -10.65 -7.13
N ARG A 98 -14.93 -11.66 -7.33
CA ARG A 98 -15.12 -12.67 -8.38
C ARG A 98 -16.43 -13.43 -8.25
N GLU A 99 -16.78 -13.82 -7.03
CA GLU A 99 -18.05 -14.48 -6.74
C GLU A 99 -19.26 -13.60 -7.08
N LYS A 100 -19.16 -12.28 -6.90
CA LYS A 100 -20.29 -11.35 -7.05
C LYS A 100 -20.49 -10.84 -8.46
N ILE A 101 -19.42 -10.56 -9.21
CA ILE A 101 -19.52 -9.91 -10.53
C ILE A 101 -18.84 -10.69 -11.65
N GLY A 102 -18.36 -11.90 -11.38
CA GLY A 102 -17.72 -12.77 -12.35
C GLY A 102 -16.21 -12.54 -12.48
N ASN A 103 -15.63 -12.99 -13.59
CA ASN A 103 -14.17 -13.03 -13.73
C ASN A 103 -13.55 -11.62 -13.68
N VAL A 104 -12.75 -11.38 -12.65
CA VAL A 104 -11.98 -10.14 -12.44
C VAL A 104 -10.55 -10.50 -12.06
N ASP A 105 -9.61 -9.91 -12.79
CA ASP A 105 -8.19 -9.96 -12.48
C ASP A 105 -7.79 -8.81 -11.56
N GLY A 106 -6.88 -9.08 -10.64
CA GLY A 106 -6.41 -8.11 -9.68
C GLY A 106 -5.23 -8.63 -8.86
N ARG A 107 -4.51 -7.71 -8.23
CA ARG A 107 -3.38 -8.01 -7.35
C ARG A 107 -3.41 -7.10 -6.14
N GLY A 108 -3.35 -7.69 -4.94
CA GLY A 108 -3.23 -6.96 -3.69
C GLY A 108 -1.79 -6.56 -3.41
N PHE A 109 -1.59 -5.34 -2.92
CA PHE A 109 -0.30 -4.80 -2.50
C PHE A 109 -0.38 -4.29 -1.05
N VAL A 110 0.74 -4.38 -0.34
CA VAL A 110 0.93 -3.87 1.03
C VAL A 110 2.43 -3.67 1.25
N ASP A 111 2.89 -2.41 1.34
CA ASP A 111 4.23 -1.88 1.73
C ASP A 111 5.49 -2.42 1.01
N SER A 112 5.39 -3.60 0.39
CA SER A 112 6.49 -4.37 -0.19
C SER A 112 6.59 -4.22 -1.71
N ALA A 113 5.63 -3.56 -2.35
CA ALA A 113 5.62 -3.30 -3.78
C ALA A 113 5.89 -1.81 -4.04
N PRO A 114 6.47 -1.45 -5.19
CA PRO A 114 6.72 -0.06 -5.55
C PRO A 114 5.41 0.61 -6.00
N VAL A 115 4.44 0.71 -5.08
CA VAL A 115 3.23 1.52 -5.21
C VAL A 115 3.48 2.80 -4.42
N LEU A 116 3.07 3.94 -4.93
CA LEU A 116 3.04 5.17 -4.14
C LEU A 116 1.76 5.16 -3.28
N GLU A 117 1.93 5.02 -1.96
CA GLU A 117 0.87 4.97 -0.95
C GLU A 117 0.76 6.30 -0.17
#